data_AF-A0A3A4ZCR6-F1
#
_entry.id   AF-A0A3A4ZCR6-F1
#
_cell.length_a   1.000
_cell.length_b   1.000
_cell.length_c   1.000
_cell.angle_alpha   90.00
_cell.angle_beta   90.00
_cell.angle_gamma   90.00
#
_symmetry.space_group_name_H-M   'P 1'
#
loop_
_entity.id
_entity.type
_entity.pdbx_description
1 polymer ?
#
loop_
_entity_poly.entity_id
_entity_poly.type
_entity_poly.pdbx_seq_one_letter_code
_entity_poly.pdbx_strand_id
1 'polypeptide(L)'
;MNESYIATEQDVEVIKQVLTFLKRSELDFIFKNRRLLDNTELVTYDSKFAYVIQQNGTFKKFAHGVQLSRTDKLGWRASISIPEIRRELSNDINYISGPVQSIFIKSHQQRENKSIYTTTESYGATIIHEFGHVYYENIKNSWFSNYDYNVKLMNIAKDLYNGKETNLENFEIRLPRHLIESETFAFCTEYSAAKYFWPEYKKQLDSTGLETIDRYLNQETSDKLKNEESVLDESHVGAYVIGKILMEKLGDKWVDFILDKKA
;
A
#
# COMPACT_ATOMS: atom_id res chain seq x y z
N MET A 1 15.54 -18.98 -27.81
CA MET A 1 14.81 -20.27 -27.76
C MET A 1 14.08 -20.39 -26.43
N ASN A 2 12.75 -20.25 -26.41
CA ASN A 2 11.84 -20.63 -25.29
C ASN A 2 10.36 -20.60 -25.71
N GLU A 3 10.04 -20.61 -27.02
CA GLU A 3 8.68 -20.38 -27.53
C GLU A 3 7.74 -21.57 -27.35
N SER A 4 8.26 -22.71 -26.90
CA SER A 4 7.49 -23.94 -26.69
C SER A 4 7.71 -24.57 -25.32
N TYR A 5 8.41 -23.88 -24.40
CA TYR A 5 8.69 -24.43 -23.07
C TYR A 5 7.41 -24.53 -22.25
N ILE A 6 7.16 -25.70 -21.69
CA ILE A 6 6.07 -25.97 -20.75
C ILE A 6 6.70 -26.24 -19.38
N ALA A 7 6.13 -25.65 -18.33
CA ALA A 7 6.59 -25.80 -16.96
C ALA A 7 6.64 -27.27 -16.55
N THR A 8 7.71 -27.63 -15.88
CA THR A 8 7.88 -28.93 -15.23
C THR A 8 7.36 -28.89 -13.80
N GLU A 9 7.17 -30.05 -13.18
CA GLU A 9 6.86 -30.13 -11.75
C GLU A 9 7.93 -29.45 -10.90
N GLN A 10 9.20 -29.54 -11.31
CA GLN A 10 10.32 -28.88 -10.64
C GLN A 10 10.19 -27.35 -10.64
N ASP A 11 9.75 -26.73 -11.74
CA ASP A 11 9.55 -25.27 -11.80
C ASP A 11 8.50 -24.82 -10.77
N VAL A 12 7.44 -25.62 -10.59
CA VAL A 12 6.37 -25.33 -9.62
C VAL A 12 6.85 -25.59 -8.19
N GLU A 13 7.60 -26.66 -7.96
CA GLU A 13 8.08 -27.02 -6.64
C GLU A 13 9.07 -25.99 -6.08
N VAL A 14 9.91 -25.40 -6.94
CA VAL A 14 10.79 -24.30 -6.52
C VAL A 14 9.99 -23.09 -6.04
N ILE A 15 8.88 -22.74 -6.69
CA ILE A 15 8.03 -21.64 -6.22
C ILE A 15 7.42 -21.97 -4.87
N LYS A 16 6.88 -23.19 -4.70
CA LYS A 16 6.33 -23.64 -3.41
C LYS A 16 7.39 -23.56 -2.30
N GLN A 17 8.60 -24.04 -2.57
CA GLN A 17 9.72 -23.96 -1.64
C GLN A 17 10.04 -22.50 -1.27
N VAL A 18 10.08 -21.59 -2.24
CA VAL A 18 10.31 -20.16 -1.98
C VAL A 18 9.22 -19.56 -1.09
N LEU A 19 7.95 -19.95 -1.27
CA LEU A 19 6.86 -19.51 -0.39
C LEU A 19 7.02 -20.01 1.04
N THR A 20 7.67 -21.15 1.27
CA THR A 20 8.01 -21.57 2.63
C THR A 20 9.04 -20.66 3.29
N PHE A 21 9.96 -20.06 2.51
CA PHE A 21 10.94 -19.12 3.03
C PHE A 21 10.32 -17.84 3.53
N LEU A 22 9.22 -17.37 2.92
CA LEU A 22 8.48 -16.24 3.45
C LEU A 22 8.16 -16.49 4.93
N LYS A 23 7.63 -17.66 5.28
CA LYS A 23 7.17 -18.01 6.64
C LYS A 23 8.28 -18.28 7.66
N ARG A 24 9.55 -18.24 7.26
CA ARG A 24 10.69 -18.52 8.15
C ARG A 24 11.01 -17.33 9.07
N SER A 25 11.36 -17.64 10.32
CA SER A 25 11.66 -16.64 11.36
C SER A 25 12.83 -15.73 11.00
N GLU A 26 13.75 -16.19 10.14
CA GLU A 26 14.90 -15.42 9.69
C GLU A 26 14.49 -14.17 8.88
N LEU A 27 13.26 -14.12 8.33
CA LEU A 27 12.74 -12.95 7.64
C LEU A 27 11.82 -12.08 8.51
N ASP A 28 11.63 -12.40 9.78
CA ASP A 28 10.71 -11.64 10.67
C ASP A 28 11.18 -10.19 10.88
N PHE A 29 12.48 -9.90 10.73
CA PHE A 29 12.97 -8.53 10.82
C PHE A 29 12.55 -7.65 9.63
N ILE A 30 12.26 -8.27 8.47
CA ILE A 30 11.75 -7.61 7.26
C ILE A 30 10.22 -7.63 7.28
N PHE A 31 9.63 -8.82 7.39
CA PHE A 31 8.20 -9.06 7.30
C PHE A 31 7.57 -9.22 8.69
N LYS A 32 7.63 -8.15 9.49
CA LYS A 32 7.13 -8.15 10.88
C LYS A 32 5.64 -8.42 10.97
N ASN A 33 4.85 -7.80 10.10
CA ASN A 33 3.40 -8.02 9.99
C ASN A 33 3.06 -8.84 8.74
N ARG A 34 3.19 -10.16 8.85
CA ARG A 34 2.99 -11.09 7.73
C ARG A 34 1.59 -11.06 7.12
N ARG A 35 0.58 -10.59 7.88
CA ARG A 35 -0.80 -10.49 7.41
C ARG A 35 -0.95 -9.58 6.19
N LEU A 36 -0.06 -8.59 6.05
CA LEU A 36 -0.01 -7.70 4.89
C LEU A 36 0.29 -8.44 3.58
N LEU A 37 0.78 -9.68 3.66
CA LEU A 37 1.07 -10.53 2.51
C LEU A 37 -0.01 -11.59 2.25
N ASP A 38 -0.98 -11.78 3.16
CA ASP A 38 -1.94 -12.89 3.10
C ASP A 38 -2.81 -12.82 1.83
N ASN A 39 -3.14 -11.61 1.36
CA ASN A 39 -3.88 -11.37 0.13
C ASN A 39 -2.97 -11.13 -1.08
N THR A 40 -1.93 -11.96 -1.23
CA THR A 40 -1.01 -11.91 -2.38
C THR A 40 -0.91 -13.26 -3.09
N GLU A 41 -1.19 -13.27 -4.39
CA GLU A 41 -1.09 -14.44 -5.24
C GLU A 41 0.13 -14.35 -6.17
N LEU A 42 0.80 -15.49 -6.39
CA LEU A 42 1.85 -15.59 -7.40
C LEU A 42 1.25 -16.09 -8.69
N VAL A 43 1.61 -15.43 -9.78
CA VAL A 43 1.23 -15.83 -11.12
C VAL A 43 2.50 -16.10 -11.92
N THR A 44 2.81 -17.37 -12.12
CA THR A 44 3.92 -17.75 -12.99
C THR A 44 3.42 -18.21 -14.35
N TYR A 45 4.23 -18.05 -15.38
CA TYR A 45 3.82 -18.41 -16.75
C TYR A 45 4.96 -19.04 -17.56
N ASP A 46 4.56 -19.97 -18.42
CA ASP A 46 5.39 -20.58 -19.45
C ASP A 46 4.95 -20.12 -20.85
N SER A 47 5.35 -20.80 -21.92
CA SER A 47 4.96 -20.41 -23.28
C SER A 47 3.47 -20.59 -23.60
N LYS A 48 2.72 -21.36 -22.82
CA LYS A 48 1.34 -21.79 -23.10
C LYS A 48 0.39 -21.63 -21.92
N PHE A 49 0.89 -21.69 -20.70
CA PHE A 49 0.07 -21.74 -19.50
C PHE A 49 0.53 -20.73 -18.46
N ALA A 50 -0.46 -20.18 -17.76
CA ALA A 50 -0.27 -19.45 -16.52
C ALA A 50 -0.73 -20.31 -15.35
N TYR A 51 -0.09 -20.06 -14.21
CA TYR A 51 -0.24 -20.81 -12.98
C TYR A 51 -0.40 -19.81 -11.83
N VAL A 52 -1.54 -19.85 -11.16
CA VAL A 52 -1.81 -19.08 -9.95
C VAL A 52 -1.50 -19.96 -8.75
N ILE A 53 -0.65 -19.46 -7.86
CA ILE A 53 -0.17 -20.17 -6.68
C ILE A 53 -0.42 -19.29 -5.46
N GLN A 54 -1.26 -19.79 -4.55
CA GLN A 54 -1.55 -19.16 -3.28
C GLN A 54 -0.59 -19.65 -2.18
N GLN A 55 -0.37 -18.83 -1.15
CA GLN A 55 0.48 -19.20 0.00
C GLN A 55 -0.04 -20.39 0.83
N ASN A 56 -1.32 -20.73 0.70
CA ASN A 56 -1.94 -21.91 1.31
C ASN A 56 -1.71 -23.20 0.49
N GLY A 57 -1.06 -23.11 -0.67
CA GLY A 57 -0.77 -24.23 -1.57
C GLY A 57 -1.81 -24.45 -2.67
N THR A 58 -2.88 -23.65 -2.73
CA THR A 58 -3.87 -23.71 -3.82
C THR A 58 -3.20 -23.36 -5.15
N PHE A 59 -3.54 -24.13 -6.18
CA PHE A 59 -2.92 -24.07 -7.50
C PHE A 59 -3.99 -24.08 -8.58
N LYS A 60 -4.00 -23.06 -9.45
CA LYS A 60 -4.87 -22.98 -10.64
C LYS A 60 -4.01 -22.88 -11.88
N LYS A 61 -4.27 -23.72 -12.89
CA LYS A 61 -3.64 -23.67 -14.20
C LYS A 61 -4.66 -23.23 -15.25
N PHE A 62 -4.27 -22.33 -16.14
CA PHE A 62 -5.08 -21.98 -17.31
C PHE A 62 -4.19 -21.71 -18.53
N ALA A 63 -4.73 -21.96 -19.72
CA ALA A 63 -4.03 -21.70 -20.97
C ALA A 63 -4.07 -20.20 -21.31
N HIS A 64 -3.01 -19.71 -21.95
CA HIS A 64 -2.98 -18.36 -22.51
C HIS A 64 -2.44 -18.38 -23.94
N GLY A 65 -2.86 -17.39 -24.75
CA GLY A 65 -2.37 -17.19 -26.12
C GLY A 65 -1.20 -16.20 -26.23
N VAL A 66 -0.60 -15.80 -25.11
CA VAL A 66 0.37 -14.70 -25.07
C VAL A 66 1.74 -15.12 -25.59
N GLN A 67 2.29 -14.34 -26.51
CA GLN A 67 3.71 -14.40 -26.85
C GLN A 67 4.52 -13.58 -25.85
N LEU A 68 5.22 -14.27 -24.95
CA LEU A 68 6.04 -13.62 -23.92
C LEU A 68 7.16 -12.77 -24.54
N SER A 69 7.21 -11.48 -24.19
CA SER A 69 8.25 -10.57 -24.62
C SER A 69 9.59 -10.87 -23.92
N ARG A 70 10.65 -10.16 -24.31
CA ARG A 70 11.95 -10.26 -23.62
C ARG A 70 11.82 -9.82 -22.16
N THR A 71 11.06 -8.77 -21.87
CA THR A 71 10.94 -8.23 -20.51
C THR A 71 10.10 -9.14 -19.61
N ASP A 72 9.10 -9.83 -20.15
CA ASP A 72 8.29 -10.82 -19.42
C ASP A 72 9.10 -12.04 -19.00
N LYS A 73 10.17 -12.37 -19.75
CA LYS A 73 11.05 -13.52 -19.49
C LYS A 73 12.20 -13.20 -18.53
N LEU A 74 12.42 -11.94 -18.19
CA LEU A 74 13.60 -11.49 -17.45
C LEU A 74 13.35 -11.20 -15.96
N GLY A 75 12.11 -11.11 -15.51
CA GLY A 75 11.87 -10.62 -14.16
C GLY A 75 10.55 -11.04 -13.58
N TRP A 76 10.50 -10.97 -12.26
CA TRP A 76 9.26 -10.89 -11.52
C TRP A 76 8.86 -9.43 -11.32
N ARG A 77 7.58 -9.18 -11.00
CA ARG A 77 7.02 -7.86 -10.74
C ARG A 77 5.92 -7.96 -9.69
N ALA A 78 5.81 -6.98 -8.80
CA ALA A 78 4.68 -6.76 -7.91
C ALA A 78 3.44 -6.20 -8.65
N SER A 79 3.06 -6.85 -9.76
CA SER A 79 1.84 -6.62 -10.52
C SER A 79 1.69 -7.71 -11.61
N ILE A 80 0.60 -7.66 -12.38
CA ILE A 80 0.47 -8.40 -13.64
C ILE A 80 0.66 -7.44 -14.81
N SER A 81 1.73 -7.62 -15.59
CA SER A 81 2.00 -6.79 -16.77
C SER A 81 1.44 -7.35 -18.08
N ILE A 82 0.91 -8.57 -18.06
CA ILE A 82 0.38 -9.26 -19.23
C ILE A 82 -1.16 -9.18 -19.19
N PRO A 83 -1.80 -8.32 -20.03
CA PRO A 83 -3.24 -8.06 -19.94
C PRO A 83 -4.11 -9.31 -20.09
N GLU A 84 -3.74 -10.23 -20.96
CA GLU A 84 -4.49 -11.46 -21.20
C GLU A 84 -4.51 -12.36 -19.97
N ILE A 85 -3.38 -12.46 -19.25
CA ILE A 85 -3.29 -13.19 -17.99
C ILE A 85 -4.08 -12.43 -16.91
N ARG A 86 -3.99 -11.09 -16.87
CA ARG A 86 -4.72 -10.26 -15.90
C ARG A 86 -6.24 -10.45 -15.96
N ARG A 87 -6.80 -10.66 -17.16
CA ARG A 87 -8.25 -10.85 -17.34
C ARG A 87 -8.81 -12.11 -16.67
N GLU A 88 -7.98 -13.11 -16.42
CA GLU A 88 -8.38 -14.40 -15.81
C GLU A 88 -8.26 -14.40 -14.27
N LEU A 89 -7.89 -13.27 -13.69
CA LEU A 89 -7.57 -13.08 -12.28
C LEU A 89 -8.58 -12.17 -11.59
N SER A 90 -8.64 -12.25 -10.26
CA SER A 90 -9.47 -11.35 -9.45
C SER A 90 -8.90 -9.93 -9.46
N ASN A 91 -9.74 -8.91 -9.23
CA ASN A 91 -9.27 -7.52 -9.14
C ASN A 91 -8.89 -7.10 -7.72
N ASP A 92 -9.37 -7.80 -6.70
CA ASP A 92 -9.28 -7.39 -5.29
C ASP A 92 -8.07 -7.99 -4.55
N ILE A 93 -7.06 -8.46 -5.30
CA ILE A 93 -5.93 -9.22 -4.77
C ILE A 93 -4.62 -8.62 -5.29
N ASN A 94 -3.58 -8.63 -4.44
CA ASN A 94 -2.23 -8.26 -4.86
C ASN A 94 -1.60 -9.39 -5.67
N TYR A 95 -0.90 -9.04 -6.74
CA TYR A 95 -0.26 -10.02 -7.60
C TYR A 95 1.23 -9.82 -7.70
N ILE A 96 1.96 -10.93 -7.65
CA ILE A 96 3.36 -11.01 -8.04
C ILE A 96 3.44 -11.92 -9.26
N SER A 97 4.01 -11.45 -10.37
CA SER A 97 4.10 -12.28 -11.58
C SER A 97 5.46 -12.29 -12.24
N GLY A 98 5.75 -13.40 -12.89
CA GLY A 98 7.02 -13.62 -13.57
C GLY A 98 7.07 -14.97 -14.28
N PRO A 99 8.11 -15.22 -15.09
CA PRO A 99 8.23 -16.45 -15.83
C PRO A 99 8.57 -17.63 -14.92
N VAL A 100 8.32 -18.85 -15.38
CA VAL A 100 8.82 -20.05 -14.70
C VAL A 100 10.35 -20.07 -14.65
N GLN A 101 10.91 -20.73 -13.63
CA GLN A 101 12.34 -20.72 -13.32
C GLN A 101 13.21 -21.02 -14.54
N SER A 102 12.88 -22.07 -15.30
CA SER A 102 13.65 -22.45 -16.47
C SER A 102 13.67 -21.39 -17.57
N ILE A 103 12.57 -20.65 -17.75
CA ILE A 103 12.52 -19.53 -18.69
C ILE A 103 13.35 -18.37 -18.15
N PHE A 104 13.21 -18.04 -16.87
CA PHE A 104 13.95 -16.96 -16.21
C PHE A 104 15.47 -17.15 -16.35
N ILE A 105 15.99 -18.30 -15.88
CA ILE A 105 17.42 -18.59 -15.84
C ILE A 105 18.01 -18.58 -17.25
N LYS A 106 17.39 -19.29 -18.20
CA LYS A 106 17.87 -19.35 -19.59
C LYS A 106 17.90 -17.95 -20.23
N SER A 107 16.89 -17.13 -19.96
CA SER A 107 16.81 -15.78 -20.52
C SER A 107 17.90 -14.86 -19.98
N HIS A 108 18.31 -15.03 -18.72
CA HIS A 108 19.43 -14.31 -18.13
C HIS A 108 20.79 -14.82 -18.59
N GLN A 109 20.96 -16.13 -18.78
CA GLN A 109 22.19 -16.72 -19.31
C GLN A 109 22.48 -16.31 -20.76
N GLN A 110 21.44 -15.99 -21.53
CA GLN A 110 21.54 -15.53 -22.92
C GLN A 110 21.79 -14.02 -23.07
N ARG A 111 21.97 -13.27 -21.97
CA ARG A 111 22.26 -11.83 -22.04
C ARG A 111 23.74 -11.60 -22.38
N GLU A 112 23.99 -10.61 -23.23
CA GLU A 112 25.34 -10.17 -23.59
C GLU A 112 26.13 -9.69 -22.36
N ASN A 113 25.45 -9.05 -21.40
CA ASN A 113 26.04 -8.65 -20.13
C ASN A 113 25.85 -9.76 -19.09
N LYS A 114 26.90 -10.04 -18.31
CA LYS A 114 26.88 -11.02 -17.22
C LYS A 114 25.76 -10.71 -16.23
N SER A 115 24.72 -11.55 -16.23
CA SER A 115 23.60 -11.44 -15.29
C SER A 115 23.86 -12.24 -14.01
N ILE A 116 23.53 -11.65 -12.86
CA ILE A 116 23.56 -12.35 -11.56
C ILE A 116 22.33 -13.25 -11.35
N TYR A 117 21.35 -13.18 -12.25
CA TYR A 117 20.06 -13.86 -12.13
C TYR A 117 20.03 -15.19 -12.90
N THR A 118 21.10 -15.98 -12.77
CA THR A 118 21.33 -17.18 -13.60
C THR A 118 21.21 -18.50 -12.82
N THR A 119 20.70 -18.46 -11.59
CA THR A 119 20.58 -19.63 -10.71
C THR A 119 19.18 -19.75 -10.08
N THR A 120 18.86 -20.93 -9.54
CA THR A 120 17.63 -21.20 -8.78
C THR A 120 17.48 -20.25 -7.59
N GLU A 121 18.57 -19.99 -6.89
CA GLU A 121 18.60 -19.11 -5.72
C GLU A 121 18.27 -17.68 -6.12
N SER A 122 18.86 -17.19 -7.22
CA SER A 122 18.57 -15.85 -7.73
C SER A 122 17.12 -15.71 -8.21
N TYR A 123 16.52 -16.78 -8.74
CA TYR A 123 15.10 -16.82 -9.09
C TYR A 123 14.21 -16.69 -7.85
N GLY A 124 14.47 -17.52 -6.84
CA GLY A 124 13.75 -17.46 -5.56
C GLY A 124 13.91 -16.12 -4.85
N ALA A 125 15.12 -15.55 -4.83
CA ALA A 125 15.38 -14.24 -4.26
C ALA A 125 14.59 -13.12 -4.95
N THR A 126 14.40 -13.21 -6.27
CA THR A 126 13.61 -12.20 -7.02
C THR A 126 12.12 -12.28 -6.64
N ILE A 127 11.58 -13.48 -6.40
CA ILE A 127 10.20 -13.62 -5.89
C ILE A 127 10.08 -12.96 -4.49
N ILE A 128 11.03 -13.24 -3.58
CA ILE A 128 11.03 -12.63 -2.24
C ILE A 128 11.20 -11.10 -2.33
N HIS A 129 11.98 -10.60 -3.30
CA HIS A 129 12.12 -9.17 -3.57
C HIS A 129 10.78 -8.51 -3.91
N GLU A 130 9.97 -9.15 -4.78
CA GLU A 130 8.63 -8.63 -5.10
C GLU A 130 7.68 -8.66 -3.89
N PHE A 131 7.81 -9.65 -3.01
CA PHE A 131 7.12 -9.61 -1.72
C PHE A 131 7.58 -8.44 -0.85
N GLY A 132 8.85 -8.08 -0.93
CA GLY A 132 9.38 -6.84 -0.35
C GLY A 132 8.66 -5.60 -0.87
N HIS A 133 8.43 -5.51 -2.19
CA HIS A 133 7.64 -4.44 -2.78
C HIS A 133 6.20 -4.45 -2.29
N VAL A 134 5.50 -5.59 -2.32
CA VAL A 134 4.12 -5.69 -1.82
C VAL A 134 4.05 -5.31 -0.33
N TYR A 135 4.94 -5.85 0.50
CA TYR A 135 5.01 -5.50 1.91
C TYR A 135 5.21 -4.00 2.09
N TYR A 136 6.21 -3.44 1.39
CA TYR A 136 6.53 -2.02 1.44
C TYR A 136 5.34 -1.15 1.00
N GLU A 137 4.63 -1.51 -0.05
CA GLU A 137 3.46 -0.76 -0.51
C GLU A 137 2.32 -0.76 0.52
N ASN A 138 2.19 -1.83 1.30
CA ASN A 138 1.23 -1.89 2.40
C ASN A 138 1.70 -1.10 3.64
N ILE A 139 2.98 -1.16 4.02
CA ILE A 139 3.51 -0.42 5.18
C ILE A 139 3.90 1.04 4.89
N LYS A 140 4.20 1.41 3.64
CA LYS A 140 4.62 2.78 3.34
C LYS A 140 3.49 3.74 3.63
N ASN A 141 2.25 3.27 3.62
CA ASN A 141 1.08 4.06 3.98
C ASN A 141 1.10 4.50 5.44
N SER A 142 1.76 3.75 6.31
CA SER A 142 1.79 3.98 7.75
C SER A 142 3.14 4.39 8.32
N TRP A 143 4.20 4.49 7.51
CA TRP A 143 5.56 4.71 8.02
C TRP A 143 5.74 6.04 8.78
N PHE A 144 4.78 6.96 8.67
CA PHE A 144 4.70 8.21 9.44
C PHE A 144 3.59 8.23 10.50
N SER A 145 2.86 7.12 10.66
CA SER A 145 1.83 6.94 11.69
C SER A 145 2.50 6.74 13.05
N ASN A 146 2.42 7.75 13.91
CA ASN A 146 2.74 7.62 15.32
C ASN A 146 1.42 7.51 16.07
N TYR A 147 1.10 6.32 16.59
CA TYR A 147 -0.14 6.05 17.30
C TYR A 147 -0.47 7.11 18.37
N ASP A 148 0.49 7.44 19.24
CA ASP A 148 0.27 8.40 20.32
C ASP A 148 0.03 9.81 19.76
N TYR A 149 0.72 10.18 18.68
CA TYR A 149 0.51 11.43 17.97
C TYR A 149 -0.86 11.48 17.26
N ASN A 150 -1.27 10.41 16.60
CA ASN A 150 -2.55 10.31 15.88
C ASN A 150 -3.74 10.35 16.84
N VAL A 151 -3.66 9.58 17.94
CA VAL A 151 -4.66 9.62 19.00
C VAL A 151 -4.71 11.01 19.62
N LYS A 152 -3.57 11.66 19.83
CA LYS A 152 -3.53 13.05 20.31
C LYS A 152 -4.18 14.01 19.30
N LEU A 153 -3.88 13.89 18.01
CA LEU A 153 -4.49 14.68 16.93
C LEU A 153 -6.01 14.51 16.90
N MET A 154 -6.49 13.28 16.88
CA MET A 154 -7.93 12.98 16.84
C MET A 154 -8.65 13.50 18.08
N ASN A 155 -8.07 13.37 19.27
CA ASN A 155 -8.66 13.93 20.49
C ASN A 155 -8.73 15.46 20.47
N ILE A 156 -7.67 16.13 19.99
CA ILE A 156 -7.68 17.59 19.81
C ILE A 156 -8.77 17.99 18.82
N ALA A 157 -8.83 17.37 17.64
CA ALA A 157 -9.85 17.67 16.65
C ALA A 157 -11.27 17.45 17.21
N LYS A 158 -11.50 16.34 17.93
CA LYS A 158 -12.75 16.05 18.61
C LYS A 158 -13.15 17.16 19.60
N ASP A 159 -12.22 17.61 20.43
CA ASP A 159 -12.48 18.68 21.39
C ASP A 159 -12.85 19.99 20.68
N LEU A 160 -12.17 20.31 19.57
CA LEU A 160 -12.48 21.49 18.75
C LEU A 160 -13.84 21.40 18.05
N TYR A 161 -14.23 20.22 17.56
CA TYR A 161 -15.58 20.00 17.00
C TYR A 161 -16.67 20.13 18.06
N ASN A 162 -16.39 19.76 19.31
CA ASN A 162 -17.30 19.96 20.44
C ASN A 162 -17.30 21.40 20.99
N GLY A 163 -16.57 22.34 20.37
CA GLY A 163 -16.47 23.73 20.82
C GLY A 163 -15.72 23.90 22.14
N LYS A 164 -14.86 22.94 22.52
CA LYS A 164 -14.03 23.07 23.73
C LYS A 164 -12.80 23.92 23.44
N GLU A 165 -12.44 24.76 24.39
CA GLU A 165 -11.18 25.51 24.36
C GLU A 165 -9.99 24.54 24.47
N THR A 166 -9.08 24.59 23.50
CA THR A 166 -7.92 23.70 23.42
C THR A 166 -6.66 24.51 23.20
N ASN A 167 -5.62 24.29 24.02
CA ASN A 167 -4.34 25.00 23.85
C ASN A 167 -3.55 24.40 22.68
N LEU A 168 -3.40 25.19 21.61
CA LEU A 168 -2.68 24.81 20.40
C LEU A 168 -1.32 25.49 20.25
N GLU A 169 -0.87 26.35 21.18
CA GLU A 169 0.34 27.19 20.99
C GLU A 169 1.58 26.35 20.65
N ASN A 170 1.83 25.29 21.43
CA ASN A 170 3.00 24.41 21.26
C ASN A 170 2.70 23.12 20.47
N PHE A 171 1.53 23.02 19.85
CA PHE A 171 1.18 21.84 19.06
C PHE A 171 1.78 21.94 17.66
N GLU A 172 2.71 21.04 17.32
CA GLU A 172 3.30 20.93 15.99
C GLU A 172 2.38 20.10 15.08
N ILE A 173 1.89 20.73 14.01
CA ILE A 173 1.09 20.07 12.98
C ILE A 173 2.05 19.61 11.88
N ARG A 174 2.10 18.32 11.62
CA ARG A 174 2.85 17.74 10.49
C ARG A 174 1.88 17.23 9.45
N LEU A 175 2.09 17.61 8.19
CA LEU A 175 1.35 17.06 7.05
C LEU A 175 2.13 15.85 6.51
N PRO A 176 1.65 14.62 6.71
CA PRO A 176 2.47 13.43 6.46
C PRO A 176 2.63 13.08 4.97
N ARG A 177 1.79 13.63 4.05
CA ARG A 177 1.77 13.28 2.61
C ARG A 177 1.20 14.39 1.72
N HIS A 178 1.60 14.40 0.45
CA HIS A 178 1.03 15.27 -0.60
C HIS A 178 -0.48 15.06 -0.82
N LEU A 179 -0.99 13.81 -0.72
CA LEU A 179 -2.43 13.55 -0.88
C LEU A 179 -3.24 14.11 0.29
N ILE A 180 -2.76 13.91 1.52
CA ILE A 180 -3.40 14.48 2.73
C ILE A 180 -3.31 16.01 2.70
N GLU A 181 -2.21 16.58 2.23
CA GLU A 181 -2.04 18.02 2.05
C GLU A 181 -3.06 18.61 1.06
N SER A 182 -3.25 17.96 -0.10
CA SER A 182 -4.25 18.37 -1.09
C SER A 182 -5.68 18.29 -0.53
N GLU A 183 -6.02 17.18 0.13
CA GLU A 183 -7.34 17.03 0.76
C GLU A 183 -7.53 17.99 1.95
N THR A 184 -6.47 18.28 2.72
CA THR A 184 -6.52 19.27 3.80
C THR A 184 -6.79 20.66 3.23
N PHE A 185 -6.16 21.03 2.13
CA PHE A 185 -6.45 22.29 1.44
C PHE A 185 -7.90 22.35 0.93
N ALA A 186 -8.39 21.26 0.32
CA ALA A 186 -9.77 21.16 -0.17
C ALA A 186 -10.79 21.27 0.98
N PHE A 187 -10.57 20.52 2.07
CA PHE A 187 -11.39 20.58 3.28
C PHE A 187 -11.39 21.98 3.90
N CYS A 188 -10.22 22.60 4.12
CA CYS A 188 -10.14 23.95 4.68
C CYS A 188 -10.86 24.99 3.81
N THR A 189 -10.80 24.82 2.49
CA THR A 189 -11.53 25.65 1.52
C THR A 189 -13.03 25.47 1.70
N GLU A 190 -13.53 24.23 1.67
CA GLU A 190 -14.94 23.90 1.85
C GLU A 190 -15.47 24.39 3.20
N TYR A 191 -14.75 24.11 4.28
CA TYR A 191 -15.14 24.46 5.63
C TYR A 191 -15.16 25.99 5.84
N SER A 192 -14.20 26.71 5.26
CA SER A 192 -14.22 28.19 5.23
C SER A 192 -15.43 28.71 4.46
N ALA A 193 -15.72 28.17 3.27
CA ALA A 193 -16.88 28.57 2.48
C ALA A 193 -18.19 28.27 3.22
N ALA A 194 -18.32 27.12 3.86
CA ALA A 194 -19.45 26.76 4.69
C ALA A 194 -19.63 27.75 5.86
N LYS A 195 -18.54 28.16 6.51
CA LYS A 195 -18.57 29.16 7.58
C LYS A 195 -19.11 30.51 7.11
N TYR A 196 -18.69 30.99 5.95
CA TYR A 196 -19.07 32.33 5.47
C TYR A 196 -20.41 32.35 4.74
N PHE A 197 -20.74 31.31 3.96
CA PHE A 197 -21.87 31.33 3.03
C PHE A 197 -23.00 30.37 3.41
N TRP A 198 -22.71 29.27 4.13
CA TRP A 198 -23.69 28.22 4.41
C TRP A 198 -23.65 27.72 5.88
N PRO A 199 -24.09 28.53 6.87
CA PRO A 199 -23.96 28.18 8.28
C PRO A 199 -24.66 26.88 8.70
N GLU A 200 -25.80 26.54 8.08
CA GLU A 200 -26.48 25.26 8.34
C GLU A 200 -25.70 24.07 7.77
N TYR A 201 -25.05 24.23 6.61
CA TYR A 201 -24.14 23.21 6.08
C TYR A 201 -22.90 23.06 6.97
N LYS A 202 -22.35 24.16 7.50
CA LYS A 202 -21.26 24.10 8.48
C LYS A 202 -21.63 23.27 9.71
N LYS A 203 -22.84 23.44 10.27
CA LYS A 203 -23.30 22.62 11.41
C LYS A 203 -23.35 21.13 11.05
N GLN A 204 -23.76 20.80 9.83
CA GLN A 204 -23.76 19.41 9.35
C GLN A 204 -22.33 18.87 9.20
N LEU A 205 -21.41 19.66 8.62
CA LEU A 205 -19.98 19.31 8.54
C LEU A 205 -19.37 19.08 9.93
N ASP A 206 -19.73 19.89 10.92
CA ASP A 206 -19.27 19.71 12.31
C ASP A 206 -19.79 18.40 12.91
N SER A 207 -21.08 18.09 12.73
CA SER A 207 -21.68 16.83 13.21
C SER A 207 -21.04 15.61 12.54
N THR A 208 -20.92 15.62 11.22
CA THR A 208 -20.31 14.53 10.44
C THR A 208 -18.84 14.35 10.79
N GLY A 209 -18.09 15.45 10.99
CA GLY A 209 -16.70 15.42 11.40
C GLY A 209 -16.53 14.76 12.78
N LEU A 210 -17.39 15.11 13.74
CA LEU A 210 -17.39 14.50 15.08
C LEU A 210 -17.68 12.99 15.04
N GLU A 211 -18.74 12.57 14.34
CA GLU A 211 -19.07 11.15 14.17
C GLU A 211 -17.94 10.36 13.51
N THR A 212 -17.30 10.97 12.50
CA THR A 212 -16.16 10.40 11.80
C THR A 212 -14.98 10.21 12.72
N ILE A 213 -14.60 11.24 13.48
CA ILE A 213 -13.48 11.16 14.44
C ILE A 213 -13.77 10.14 15.53
N ASP A 214 -14.98 10.07 16.07
CA ASP A 214 -15.32 9.10 17.12
C ASP A 214 -15.18 7.65 16.63
N ARG A 215 -15.65 7.37 15.42
CA ARG A 215 -15.50 6.06 14.79
C ARG A 215 -14.02 5.69 14.63
N TYR A 216 -13.22 6.59 14.08
CA TYR A 216 -11.80 6.31 13.78
C TYR A 216 -10.91 6.31 15.01
N LEU A 217 -11.21 7.14 16.02
CA LEU A 217 -10.55 7.09 17.32
C LEU A 217 -10.79 5.76 18.02
N ASN A 218 -12.04 5.26 17.96
CA ASN A 218 -12.36 3.93 18.48
C ASN A 218 -11.60 2.84 17.75
N GLN A 219 -11.51 2.90 16.42
CA GLN A 219 -10.77 1.92 15.61
C GLN A 219 -9.25 1.96 15.89
N GLU A 220 -8.63 3.14 15.87
CA GLU A 220 -7.20 3.29 16.16
C GLU A 220 -6.89 2.71 17.56
N THR A 221 -7.74 3.02 18.54
CA THR A 221 -7.59 2.58 19.95
C THR A 221 -7.87 1.08 20.15
N SER A 222 -8.91 0.52 19.51
CA SER A 222 -9.28 -0.90 19.66
C SER A 222 -8.23 -1.81 19.05
N ASP A 223 -7.74 -1.43 17.88
CA ASP A 223 -6.86 -2.27 17.08
C ASP A 223 -5.39 -2.08 17.50
N LYS A 224 -5.13 -1.10 18.40
CA LYS A 224 -3.80 -0.69 18.87
C LYS A 224 -2.86 -0.63 17.67
N LEU A 225 -3.26 0.11 16.64
CA LEU A 225 -2.55 0.17 15.37
C LEU A 225 -1.18 0.81 15.60
N LYS A 226 -0.22 -0.04 15.97
CA LYS A 226 1.14 0.36 16.32
C LYS A 226 1.91 0.47 15.02
N ASN A 227 2.12 1.71 14.59
CA ASN A 227 3.08 2.15 13.58
C ASN A 227 2.85 1.64 12.14
N GLU A 228 1.78 0.87 11.87
CA GLU A 228 1.67 0.17 10.57
C GLU A 228 0.32 0.30 9.83
N GLU A 229 -0.73 0.87 10.44
CA GLU A 229 -2.01 1.18 9.74
C GLU A 229 -2.71 2.34 10.48
N SER A 230 -2.54 3.61 10.08
CA SER A 230 -3.37 4.66 10.73
C SER A 230 -4.70 4.83 10.01
N VAL A 231 -5.75 5.05 10.78
CA VAL A 231 -7.00 5.63 10.26
C VAL A 231 -6.80 7.01 9.62
N LEU A 232 -5.75 7.75 10.00
CA LEU A 232 -5.40 9.05 9.42
C LEU A 232 -4.70 8.95 8.06
N ASP A 233 -4.35 7.73 7.61
CA ASP A 233 -3.78 7.53 6.27
C ASP A 233 -4.85 7.59 5.17
N GLU A 234 -6.14 7.50 5.52
CA GLU A 234 -7.23 7.85 4.61
C GLU A 234 -7.27 9.37 4.43
N SER A 235 -7.22 9.83 3.18
CA SER A 235 -6.92 11.23 2.87
C SER A 235 -8.01 12.20 3.34
N HIS A 236 -9.28 11.80 3.30
CA HIS A 236 -10.38 12.64 3.80
C HIS A 236 -10.37 12.69 5.32
N VAL A 237 -10.17 11.56 6.01
CA VAL A 237 -10.09 11.48 7.48
C VAL A 237 -8.93 12.32 7.99
N GLY A 238 -7.75 12.17 7.39
CA GLY A 238 -6.59 13.00 7.67
C GLY A 238 -6.90 14.49 7.48
N ALA A 239 -7.62 14.85 6.41
CA ALA A 239 -8.03 16.23 6.14
C ALA A 239 -9.04 16.78 7.17
N TYR A 240 -10.03 16.02 7.60
CA TYR A 240 -10.98 16.43 8.65
C TYR A 240 -10.25 16.74 9.96
N VAL A 241 -9.33 15.87 10.36
CA VAL A 241 -8.58 16.00 11.62
C VAL A 241 -7.58 17.16 11.53
N ILE A 242 -6.69 17.13 10.54
CA ILE A 242 -5.62 18.11 10.42
C ILE A 242 -6.18 19.48 10.04
N GLY A 243 -7.12 19.55 9.09
CA GLY A 243 -7.72 20.80 8.63
C GLY A 243 -8.45 21.53 9.75
N LYS A 244 -9.21 20.81 10.59
CA LYS A 244 -9.89 21.43 11.74
C LYS A 244 -8.89 22.05 12.73
N ILE A 245 -7.82 21.35 13.06
CA ILE A 245 -6.77 21.84 13.97
C ILE A 245 -6.05 23.04 13.35
N LEU A 246 -5.72 22.95 12.06
CA LEU A 246 -5.02 23.98 11.32
C LEU A 246 -5.81 25.29 11.30
N MET A 247 -7.09 25.21 10.94
CA MET A 247 -7.98 26.38 10.88
C MET A 247 -8.17 27.03 12.25
N GLU A 248 -8.23 26.24 13.33
CA GLU A 248 -8.33 26.80 14.68
C GLU A 248 -7.01 27.44 15.13
N LYS A 249 -5.88 26.79 14.86
CA LYS A 249 -4.56 27.28 15.26
C LYS A 249 -4.16 28.56 14.52
N LEU A 250 -4.44 28.63 13.22
CA LEU A 250 -3.89 29.67 12.33
C LEU A 250 -4.93 30.70 11.88
N GLY A 251 -6.23 30.46 12.11
CA GLY A 251 -7.29 31.25 11.50
C GLY A 251 -7.12 31.29 9.98
N ASP A 252 -7.33 32.43 9.35
CA ASP A 252 -7.22 32.59 7.89
C ASP A 252 -5.79 32.43 7.32
N LYS A 253 -4.76 32.33 8.19
CA LYS A 253 -3.36 32.12 7.78
C LYS A 253 -3.04 30.67 7.40
N TRP A 254 -4.02 29.76 7.48
CA TRP A 254 -3.86 28.37 7.09
C TRP A 254 -3.45 28.20 5.62
N VAL A 255 -3.88 29.13 4.74
CA VAL A 255 -3.56 29.11 3.31
C VAL A 255 -2.06 29.25 3.09
N ASP A 256 -1.45 30.26 3.72
CA ASP A 256 -0.01 30.51 3.62
C ASP A 256 0.79 29.33 4.19
N PHE A 257 0.33 28.73 5.29
CA PHE A 257 0.98 27.56 5.88
C PHE A 257 1.01 26.35 4.95
N ILE A 258 -0.07 26.08 4.22
CA ILE A 258 -0.09 24.93 3.30
C ILE A 258 0.70 25.24 2.03
N LEU A 259 0.60 26.45 1.49
CA LEU A 259 1.23 26.82 0.22
C LEU A 259 2.73 27.13 0.33
N ASP A 260 3.19 27.62 1.47
CA ASP A 260 4.58 28.06 1.66
C ASP A 260 5.37 27.03 2.48
N LYS A 261 5.91 26.00 1.81
CA LYS A 261 6.70 24.89 2.41
C LYS A 261 8.07 25.33 2.98
N LYS A 262 8.20 26.54 3.52
CA LYS A 262 9.41 27.09 4.14
C LYS A 262 9.11 27.72 5.50
N ALA A 263 8.68 26.92 6.46
CA ALA A 263 8.81 27.21 7.88
C ALA A 263 9.58 26.07 8.55
#